data_AF-A0A936HML6-F1
#
_entry.id   AF-A0A936HML6-F1
#
_cell.length_a   1.000
_cell.length_b   1.000
_cell.length_c   1.000
_cell.angle_alpha   90.00
_cell.angle_beta   90.00
_cell.angle_gamma   90.00
#
_symmetry.space_group_name_H-M   'P 1'
#
loop_
_entity.id
_entity.type
_entity.pdbx_description
1 polymer ?
#
loop_
_entity_poly.entity_id
_entity_poly.type
_entity_poly.pdbx_seq_one_letter_code
_entity_poly.pdbx_strand_id
1 'polypeptide(L)' 'MKRFSRCVGCGAVNDANSPLCYLCGSTSLLTTCPLCDAPLDNPLHTICPSCGMAYARSICLRRPHNLPGTSSQG' A
#
# COMPACT_ATOMS: atom_id res chain seq x y z
N MET A 1 15.33 5.39 -12.81
CA MET A 1 13.90 5.43 -12.44
C MET A 1 13.75 4.64 -11.15
N LYS A 2 13.20 5.23 -10.08
CA LYS A 2 12.98 4.49 -8.82
C LYS A 2 11.81 3.53 -9.06
N ARG A 3 12.02 2.24 -8.79
CA ARG A 3 10.97 1.22 -8.84
C ARG A 3 10.36 1.12 -7.44
N PHE A 4 9.04 0.99 -7.37
CA PHE A 4 8.31 0.88 -6.12
C PHE A 4 7.59 -0.47 -6.05
N SER A 5 7.24 -0.87 -4.84
CA SER A 5 6.35 -2.01 -4.61
C SER A 5 5.20 -1.60 -3.70
N ARG A 6 4.06 -2.28 -3.80
CA ARG A 6 2.86 -1.98 -3.02
C ARG A 6 2.43 -3.21 -2.26
N CYS A 7 2.25 -3.07 -0.95
CA CYS A 7 1.82 -4.18 -0.12
C CYS A 7 0.35 -4.54 -0.40
N VAL A 8 0.07 -5.82 -0.69
CA VAL A 8 -1.29 -6.32 -0.92
C VAL A 8 -2.17 -6.18 0.33
N GLY A 9 -1.57 -6.41 1.50
CA GLY A 9 -2.27 -6.40 2.80
C GLY A 9 -2.72 -5.00 3.24
N CYS A 10 -1.80 -4.03 3.28
CA CYS A 10 -2.06 -2.69 3.82
C CYS A 10 -2.09 -1.57 2.78
N GLY A 11 -1.65 -1.83 1.55
CA GLY A 11 -1.55 -0.82 0.49
C GLY A 11 -0.39 0.16 0.62
N ALA A 12 0.50 -0.01 1.60
CA ALA A 12 1.67 0.84 1.76
C ALA A 12 2.62 0.71 0.57
N VAL A 13 3.21 1.84 0.17
CA VAL A 13 4.22 1.92 -0.89
C VAL A 13 5.59 1.72 -0.27
N ASN A 14 6.34 0.75 -0.78
CA ASN A 14 7.68 0.41 -0.35
C ASN A 14 8.66 0.61 -1.51
N ASP A 15 9.95 0.57 -1.22
CA ASP A 15 10.95 0.42 -2.26
C ASP A 15 10.78 -0.94 -2.97
N ALA A 16 11.05 -1.00 -4.27
CA ALA A 16 10.95 -2.27 -5.02
C ALA A 16 11.92 -3.35 -4.52
N ASN A 17 13.00 -2.95 -3.83
CA ASN A 17 13.99 -3.87 -3.26
C ASN A 17 13.70 -4.24 -1.80
N SER A 18 12.65 -3.69 -1.18
CA SER A 18 12.28 -4.07 0.17
C SER A 18 11.74 -5.51 0.17
N PRO A 19 12.28 -6.41 1.00
CA PRO A 19 11.77 -7.79 1.09
C PRO A 19 10.47 -7.87 1.89
N LEU A 20 10.13 -6.83 2.66
CA LEU A 20 9.03 -6.78 3.61
C LEU A 20 8.37 -5.41 3.56
N CYS A 21 7.08 -5.36 3.83
CA CYS A 21 6.35 -4.12 3.98
C CYS A 21 6.80 -3.40 5.27
N TYR A 22 7.25 -2.15 5.16
CA TYR A 22 7.69 -1.36 6.32
C TYR A 22 6.57 -1.14 7.36
N LEU A 23 5.30 -1.18 6.93
CA LEU A 23 4.15 -0.87 7.78
C LEU A 23 3.59 -2.11 8.51
N CYS A 24 3.43 -3.23 7.80
CA CYS A 24 2.78 -4.42 8.33
C CYS A 24 3.67 -5.66 8.39
N GLY A 25 4.91 -5.59 7.90
CA GLY A 25 5.84 -6.72 7.85
C GLY A 25 5.49 -7.80 6.82
N SER A 26 4.46 -7.58 5.97
CA SER A 26 4.09 -8.56 4.94
C SER A 26 5.15 -8.67 3.84
N THR A 27 5.46 -9.90 3.41
CA THR A 27 6.29 -10.19 2.22
C THR A 27 5.53 -10.02 0.90
N SER A 28 4.20 -9.84 0.96
CA SER A 28 3.34 -9.76 -0.24
C SER A 28 3.35 -8.35 -0.83
N LEU A 29 4.39 -8.08 -1.63
CA LEU A 29 4.64 -6.80 -2.29
C LEU A 29 4.45 -6.94 -3.81
N LEU A 30 3.59 -6.10 -4.39
CA LEU A 30 3.32 -6.04 -5.82
C LEU A 30 4.23 -5.01 -6.50
N THR A 31 4.91 -5.41 -7.56
CA THR A 31 5.64 -4.51 -8.48
C THR A 31 4.91 -4.33 -9.81
N THR A 32 3.98 -5.25 -10.13
CA THR A 32 3.07 -5.20 -11.29
C THR A 32 1.63 -5.47 -10.86
N CYS A 33 0.68 -5.10 -11.71
CA CYS A 33 -0.73 -5.43 -11.53
C CYS A 33 -0.94 -6.94 -11.72
N PRO A 34 -1.55 -7.66 -10.76
CA PRO A 34 -1.73 -9.10 -10.87
C PRO A 34 -2.79 -9.52 -11.91
N LEU A 35 -3.58 -8.58 -12.46
CA LEU A 35 -4.62 -8.87 -13.45
C LEU A 35 -4.16 -8.66 -14.89
N CYS A 36 -3.29 -7.68 -15.12
CA CYS A 36 -2.89 -7.27 -16.48
C CYS A 36 -1.38 -7.06 -16.64
N ASP A 37 -0.60 -7.41 -15.62
CA ASP A 37 0.86 -7.27 -15.55
C ASP A 37 1.40 -5.84 -15.79
N ALA A 38 0.52 -4.83 -15.75
CA ALA A 38 0.92 -3.45 -15.91
C ALA A 38 1.87 -3.02 -14.77
N PRO A 39 2.99 -2.34 -15.07
CA PRO A 39 3.93 -1.88 -14.06
C PRO A 39 3.33 -0.87 -13.08
N LEU A 40 3.79 -0.90 -11.82
CA LEU A 40 3.47 0.13 -10.83
C LEU A 40 4.49 1.28 -10.96
N ASP A 41 4.28 2.15 -11.95
CA ASP A 41 5.20 3.29 -12.20
C ASP A 41 4.95 4.49 -11.27
N ASN A 42 3.75 4.59 -10.70
CA ASN A 42 3.37 5.72 -9.85
C ASN A 42 2.96 5.24 -8.45
N PRO A 43 3.68 5.65 -7.38
CA PRO A 43 3.33 5.28 -6.02
C PRO A 43 1.97 5.84 -5.57
N LEU A 44 1.44 6.88 -6.22
CA LEU A 44 0.12 7.45 -5.91
C LEU A 44 -1.04 6.62 -6.48
N HIS A 45 -0.79 5.75 -7.45
CA HIS A 45 -1.83 4.90 -8.01
C HIS A 45 -2.25 3.84 -6.99
N THR A 46 -3.46 3.98 -6.45
CA THR A 46 -4.13 2.99 -5.60
C THR A 46 -4.93 1.97 -6.43
N ILE A 47 -5.17 2.30 -7.70
CA ILE A 47 -5.91 1.53 -8.69
C ILE A 47 -5.06 1.42 -9.95
N CYS A 48 -5.12 0.27 -10.63
CA CYS A 48 -4.44 0.06 -11.90
C CYS A 48 -5.07 0.93 -12.99
N PRO A 49 -4.29 1.79 -13.68
CA PRO A 49 -4.80 2.63 -14.75
C PRO A 49 -5.22 1.82 -15.98
N SER A 50 -4.65 0.62 -16.19
CA SER A 50 -4.93 -0.20 -17.37
C SER A 50 -6.19 -1.05 -17.24
N CYS A 51 -6.45 -1.62 -16.06
CA CYS A 51 -7.58 -2.55 -15.85
C CYS A 51 -8.56 -2.13 -14.76
N GLY A 52 -8.32 -1.04 -14.03
CA GLY A 52 -9.19 -0.55 -12.96
C GLY A 52 -9.15 -1.38 -11.67
N MET A 53 -8.25 -2.37 -11.55
CA MET A 53 -8.11 -3.18 -10.34
C MET A 53 -7.51 -2.36 -9.18
N ALA A 54 -8.12 -2.39 -8.00
CA ALA A 54 -7.52 -1.80 -6.80
C ALA A 54 -6.32 -2.64 -6.32
N TYR A 55 -5.16 -2.00 -6.09
CA TYR A 55 -3.93 -2.67 -5.65
C TYR A 55 -3.92 -3.03 -4.17
N ALA A 56 -4.80 -2.42 -3.39
CA ALA A 56 -4.99 -2.72 -1.99
C ALA A 56 -6.47 -2.94 -1.74
N ARG A 57 -6.78 -4.00 -1.00
CA ARG A 57 -8.05 -4.01 -0.27
C ARG A 57 -7.93 -2.89 0.76
N SER A 58 -8.92 -2.02 0.85
CA SER A 58 -8.93 -0.74 1.58
C SER A 58 -8.72 -0.81 3.12
N ILE A 59 -7.92 -1.75 3.63
CA ILE A 59 -7.90 -2.19 5.04
C ILE A 59 -6.75 -1.53 5.83
N CYS A 60 -6.40 -0.27 5.53
CA CYS A 60 -5.59 0.55 6.44
C CYS A 60 -6.13 1.96 6.67
N LEU A 61 -7.44 2.17 6.43
CA LEU A 61 -8.16 3.34 6.96
C LEU A 61 -8.53 3.21 8.46
N ARG A 62 -8.06 2.17 9.17
CA ARG A 62 -8.22 2.04 10.62
C ARG A 62 -6.96 1.55 11.33
N ARG A 63 -6.01 2.45 11.52
CA ARG A 63 -5.54 2.75 12.89
C ARG A 63 -4.86 4.12 12.89
N PRO A 64 -5.42 5.14 13.55
CA PRO A 64 -4.64 6.32 13.91
C PRO A 64 -3.52 5.84 14.84
N HIS A 65 -2.28 5.85 14.35
CA HIS A 65 -1.12 5.78 15.24
C HIS A 65 -0.98 7.19 15.85
N ASN A 66 -1.44 7.34 17.09
CA ASN A 66 -1.19 8.46 18.02
C ASN A 66 -1.35 9.90 17.46
N LEU A 67 -2.55 10.46 17.62
CA LEU A 67 -2.68 11.87 18.00
C LEU A 67 -2.69 11.92 19.54
N PRO A 68 -1.68 12.50 20.22
CA PRO A 68 -1.79 12.77 21.63
C PRO A 68 -2.80 13.90 21.83
N GLY A 69 -3.88 13.62 22.57
CA GLY A 69 -4.86 14.62 22.99
C GLY A 69 -6.20 14.46 22.27
N THR A 70 -7.17 13.88 22.97
CA THR A 70 -8.33 14.63 23.47
C THR A 70 -9.06 13.78 24.50
N SER A 71 -9.31 14.42 25.64
CA SER A 71 -10.04 13.94 26.79
C SER A 71 -11.51 13.61 26.47
N SER A 72 -12.09 12.61 27.12
CA SER A 72 -13.54 12.43 27.30
C SER A 72 -13.69 11.52 28.53
N GLN A 73 -13.86 12.05 29.75
CA GLN A 73 -15.11 12.51 30.36
C GLN A 73 -16.32 11.60 30.04
N GLY A 74 -16.75 10.88 31.08
CA GLY A 74 -17.95 10.06 31.19
C GLY A 74 -18.07 9.63 32.65
#